data_AF-A0A1L6MWG3-F1
#
_entry.id   AF-A0A1L6MWG3-F1
#
_cell.length_a   1.000
_cell.length_b   1.000
_cell.length_c   1.000
_cell.angle_alpha   90.00
_cell.angle_beta   90.00
_cell.angle_gamma   90.00
#
_symmetry.space_group_name_H-M   'P 1'
#
loop_
_entity.id
_entity.type
_entity.pdbx_description
1 polymer ?
#
loop_
_entity_poly.entity_id
_entity_poly.type
_entity_poly.pdbx_seq_one_letter_code
_entity_poly.pdbx_strand_id
1 'polypeptide(L)' 'MFHRENDASKVVFAGFAEFLQKRGFTLFDVQILTPHLQSLGCIQIPRKEFLHRHRNALLKPVSLTL' A
#
# COMPACT_ATOMS: atom_id res chain seq x y z
N MET A 1 -9.26 -7.04 3.50
CA MET A 1 -8.68 -8.35 3.06
C MET A 1 -9.33 -9.46 3.87
N PHE A 2 -9.40 -10.67 3.34
CA PHE A 2 -9.87 -11.87 4.05
C PHE A 2 -8.84 -13.01 3.85
N HIS A 3 -8.88 -14.03 4.69
CA HIS A 3 -8.09 -15.24 4.51
C HIS A 3 -8.89 -16.44 5.04
N ARG A 4 -8.57 -17.64 4.54
CA ARG A 4 -9.09 -18.91 5.06
C ARG A 4 -8.06 -19.66 5.92
N GLU A 5 -6.79 -19.32 5.75
CA GLU A 5 -5.65 -19.88 6.47
C GLU A 5 -4.89 -18.76 7.15
N ASN A 6 -4.30 -19.07 8.31
CA ASN A 6 -3.50 -18.12 9.07
C ASN A 6 -2.40 -17.50 8.18
N ASP A 7 -2.17 -16.20 8.39
CA ASP A 7 -1.12 -15.41 7.74
C ASP A 7 -1.21 -15.22 6.22
N ALA A 8 -2.13 -15.90 5.52
CA ALA A 8 -2.24 -15.80 4.07
C ALA A 8 -2.45 -14.35 3.59
N SER A 9 -3.30 -13.57 4.26
CA SER A 9 -3.52 -12.16 3.90
C SER A 9 -2.31 -11.27 4.19
N LYS A 10 -1.43 -11.64 5.13
CA LYS A 10 -0.21 -10.88 5.44
C LYS A 10 0.85 -11.09 4.36
N VAL A 11 1.03 -12.34 3.92
CA VAL A 11 1.94 -12.69 2.82
C VAL A 11 1.52 -11.98 1.54
N VAL A 12 0.22 -12.00 1.22
CA VAL A 12 -0.32 -11.27 0.06
C VAL A 12 -0.07 -9.77 0.21
N PHE A 13 -0.30 -9.19 1.38
CA PHE A 13 -0.08 -7.76 1.60
C PHE A 13 1.39 -7.36 1.41
N ALA A 14 2.32 -8.12 1.99
CA ALA A 14 3.76 -7.87 1.86
C ALA A 14 4.24 -8.06 0.40
N GLY A 15 3.84 -9.17 -0.23
CA GLY A 15 4.19 -9.45 -1.62
C GLY A 15 3.59 -8.43 -2.59
N PHE A 16 2.37 -7.94 -2.32
CA PHE A 16 1.76 -6.90 -3.14
C PHE A 16 2.47 -5.55 -2.97
N ALA A 17 2.89 -5.18 -1.77
CA ALA A 17 3.70 -3.98 -1.56
C ALA A 17 5.02 -4.02 -2.35
N GLU A 18 5.72 -5.16 -2.33
CA GLU A 18 6.93 -5.38 -3.13
C GLU A 18 6.65 -5.33 -4.64
N PHE A 19 5.56 -5.98 -5.07
CA PHE A 19 5.12 -6.00 -6.47
C PHE A 19 4.84 -4.59 -7.00
N LEU A 20 4.14 -3.76 -6.21
CA LEU A 20 3.84 -2.36 -6.53
C LEU A 20 5.14 -1.55 -6.60
N GLN A 21 6.03 -1.70 -5.63
CA GLN A 21 7.31 -0.98 -5.61
C GLN A 21 8.15 -1.25 -6.85
N LYS A 22 8.29 -2.53 -7.25
CA LYS A 22 9.02 -2.95 -8.47
C LYS A 22 8.44 -2.36 -9.76
N ARG A 23 7.18 -1.92 -9.74
CA ARG A 23 6.46 -1.33 -10.88
C ARG A 23 6.40 0.19 -10.87
N GLY A 24 7.10 0.84 -9.94
CA GLY A 24 7.19 2.30 -9.87
C GLY A 24 6.07 2.97 -9.05
N PHE A 25 5.19 2.20 -8.41
CA PHE A 25 4.20 2.77 -7.51
C PHE A 25 4.88 3.32 -6.26
N THR A 26 4.50 4.53 -5.85
CA THR A 26 5.09 5.18 -4.67
C THR A 26 4.11 5.44 -3.53
N LEU A 27 2.87 5.00 -3.68
CA LEU A 27 1.82 5.13 -2.67
C LEU A 27 0.96 3.87 -2.67
N PHE A 28 0.80 3.25 -1.49
CA PHE A 28 -0.17 2.19 -1.25
C PHE A 28 -1.12 2.68 -0.16
N ASP A 29 -2.31 3.10 -0.58
CA ASP A 29 -3.34 3.63 0.32
C ASP A 29 -4.18 2.49 0.92
N VAL A 30 -4.34 2.51 2.25
CA VAL A 30 -5.16 1.56 3.02
C VAL A 30 -6.37 2.23 3.65
N GLN A 31 -6.66 3.47 3.25
CA GLN A 31 -7.75 4.32 3.71
C GLN A 31 -7.71 4.59 5.22
N ILE A 32 -8.29 3.70 6.02
CA ILE A 32 -8.39 3.85 7.48
C ILE A 32 -7.38 2.92 8.14
N LEU A 33 -6.47 3.52 8.91
CA LEU A 33 -5.51 2.75 9.70
C LEU A 33 -6.22 1.95 10.79
N THR A 34 -5.88 0.67 10.90
CA THR A 34 -6.31 -0.22 11.99
C THR A 34 -5.07 -0.78 12.69
N PRO A 35 -5.18 -1.30 13.93
CA PRO A 35 -4.05 -1.94 14.60
C PRO A 35 -3.42 -3.07 13.80
N HIS A 36 -4.23 -3.83 13.05
CA HIS A 36 -3.75 -4.88 12.15
C HIS A 36 -2.92 -4.31 11.00
N LEU A 37 -3.36 -3.22 10.36
CA LEU A 37 -2.59 -2.57 9.29
C LEU A 37 -1.31 -1.91 9.82
N GLN A 38 -1.35 -1.34 11.02
CA GLN A 38 -0.18 -0.77 11.66
C GLN A 38 0.89 -1.82 11.95
N SER A 39 0.51 -3.03 12.39
CA SER A 39 1.47 -4.13 12.57
C SER A 39 2.06 -4.66 11.25
N LEU A 40 1.43 -4.36 10.12
CA LEU A 40 1.95 -4.64 8.77
C LEU A 40 2.80 -3.50 8.21
N GLY A 41 3.07 -2.44 8.99
CA GLY A 41 3.92 -1.32 8.60
C GLY A 41 3.18 -0.12 8.00
N CYS A 42 1.84 -0.13 7.96
CA CYS A 42 1.09 1.07 7.57
C CYS A 42 1.23 2.18 8.61
N ILE A 43 1.34 3.42 8.14
CA ILE A 43 1.42 4.60 9.00
C ILE A 43 0.27 5.56 8.69
N GLN A 44 -0.16 6.30 9.71
CA GLN A 44 -1.04 7.44 9.50
C GLN A 44 -0.21 8.67 9.19
N ILE A 45 -0.65 9.45 8.21
CA ILE A 45 -0.04 10.74 7.86
C ILE A 45 -1.12 11.83 7.82
N PRO A 46 -0.76 13.11 8.03
CA PRO A 46 -1.70 14.21 7.89
C PRO A 46 -2.33 14.25 6.49
N ARG A 47 -3.61 14.62 6.41
CA ARG A 47 -4.35 14.71 5.13
C ARG A 47 -3.63 15.56 4.07
N LYS A 48 -3.04 16.68 4.48
CA LYS A 48 -2.29 17.58 3.57
C LYS A 48 -1.09 16.86 2.94
N GLU A 49 -0.39 16.05 3.74
CA GLU A 49 0.74 15.26 3.26
C GLU A 49 0.30 14.13 2.33
N PHE A 50 -0.77 13.41 2.69
CA PHE A 50 -1.36 12.40 1.82
C PHE A 50 -1.72 12.99 0.44
N LEU A 51 -2.44 14.12 0.40
CA LEU A 51 -2.83 14.76 -0.85
C LEU A 51 -1.62 15.21 -1.69
N HIS A 52 -0.55 15.66 -1.04
CA HIS A 52 0.70 15.99 -1.72
C HIS A 52 1.35 14.75 -2.35
N ARG A 53 1.52 13.67 -1.57
CA ARG A 53 2.07 12.39 -2.06
C ARG A 53 1.21 11.78 -3.16
N HIS A 54 -0.11 11.83 -3.02
CA HIS A 54 -1.08 11.35 -4.00
C HIS A 54 -0.95 12.09 -5.34
N ARG A 55 -0.94 13.43 -5.34
CA ARG A 55 -0.73 14.23 -6.55
C ARG A 55 0.59 13.89 -7.25
N ASN A 56 1.66 13.73 -6.49
CA ASN A 56 2.96 13.34 -7.03
C ASN A 56 2.92 11.92 -7.63
N ALA A 57 2.20 10.98 -6.99
CA ALA A 57 2.08 9.61 -7.47
C ALA A 57 1.32 9.52 -8.81
N LEU A 58 0.30 10.36 -9.03
CA LEU A 58 -0.45 10.41 -10.29
C LEU A 58 0.41 10.80 -11.51
N LEU A 59 1.55 11.46 -11.28
CA LEU A 59 2.44 11.92 -12.35
C LEU A 59 3.56 10.92 -12.66
N LYS A 60 3.69 9.83 -11.88
CA LYS A 60 4.76 8.86 -12.07
C LYS A 60 4.34 7.77 -13.05
N PRO A 61 5.20 7.41 -14.02
CA PRO A 61 4.93 6.24 -14.85
C PRO A 61 4.98 4.98 -13.98
N VAL A 62 4.02 4.09 -14.19
CA VAL A 62 3.97 2.77 -13.55
C VAL A 62 3.78 1.69 -14.60
N SER A 63 4.32 0.51 -14.33
CA SER A 63 4.09 -0.67 -15.17
C SER A 63 2.88 -1.44 -14.66
N LEU A 64 1.91 -1.69 -15.54
CA LEU A 64 0.72 -2.49 -15.24
C LEU A 64 0.79 -3.90 -15.84
N THR A 65 1.87 -4.21 -16.56
CA THR A 65 2.06 -5.51 -17.19
C THR A 65 2.29 -6.58 -16.10
N LEU A 66 1.61 -7.71 -16.27
CA LEU A 66 1.75 -8.89 -15.41
C LEU A 66 3.06 -9.63 -15.73
#